data_AF-A0A2E0I5V7-F1
#
_entry.id   AF-A0A2E0I5V7-F1
#
_cell.length_a   1.000
_cell.length_b   1.000
_cell.length_c   1.000
_cell.angle_alpha   90.00
_cell.angle_beta   90.00
_cell.angle_gamma   90.00
#
_symmetry.space_group_name_H-M   'P 1'
#
loop_
_entity.id
_entity.type
_entity.pdbx_description
1 polymer ?
#
loop_
_entity_poly.entity_id
_entity_poly.type
_entity_poly.pdbx_seq_one_letter_code
_entity_poly.pdbx_strand_id
1 'polypeptide(L)'
;MKSVFRFIIAINILLGFAINSIADQKRVFSEDEFLALFNGKPKSRVLKYLGEPDIKDMAIKPKGANSVVGSKIRMEKNPKKKKDKIEMWYYKNVVEYAPKKTYLKVELTLINDRIVNVGFFNQ
;
A
#
# COMPACT_ATOMS: atom_id res chain seq x y z
N MET A 1 46.56 -27.28 14.59
CA MET A 1 45.15 -27.65 14.27
C MET A 1 44.12 -26.79 15.02
N LYS A 2 44.20 -26.62 16.35
CA LYS A 2 43.23 -25.81 17.12
C LYS A 2 43.17 -24.32 16.73
N SER A 3 44.30 -23.72 16.32
CA SER A 3 44.36 -22.32 15.87
C SER A 3 43.70 -22.08 14.51
N VAL A 4 43.88 -23.01 13.57
CA VAL A 4 43.25 -22.97 12.23
C VAL A 4 41.73 -23.11 12.34
N PHE A 5 41.26 -23.98 13.23
CA PHE A 5 39.82 -24.17 13.51
C PHE A 5 39.18 -22.91 14.12
N ARG A 6 39.90 -22.20 15.00
CA ARG A 6 39.45 -20.90 15.55
C ARG A 6 39.41 -19.80 14.47
N PHE A 7 40.32 -19.84 13.51
CA PHE A 7 40.36 -18.90 12.38
C PHE A 7 39.20 -19.10 11.41
N ILE A 8 38.82 -20.35 11.14
CA ILE A 8 37.68 -20.71 10.27
C ILE A 8 36.34 -20.30 10.93
N ILE A 9 36.22 -20.44 12.25
CA ILE A 9 35.05 -19.98 13.01
C ILE A 9 34.94 -18.45 12.98
N ALA A 10 36.06 -17.73 13.12
CA ALA A 10 36.08 -16.27 13.06
C ALA A 10 35.67 -15.72 11.68
N ILE A 11 36.06 -16.39 10.59
CA ILE A 11 35.67 -16.03 9.21
C ILE A 11 34.15 -16.24 8.96
N ASN A 12 33.55 -17.30 9.52
CA ASN A 12 32.11 -17.55 9.37
C ASN A 12 31.25 -16.54 10.16
N ILE A 13 31.75 -16.01 11.27
CA ILE A 13 31.06 -14.97 12.05
C ILE A 13 31.12 -13.60 11.34
N LEU A 14 32.19 -13.32 10.58
CA LEU A 14 32.34 -12.06 9.83
C LEU A 14 31.53 -12.03 8.52
N LEU A 15 31.26 -13.19 7.91
CA LEU A 15 30.48 -13.29 6.66
C LEU A 15 28.95 -13.20 6.89
N GLY A 16 28.47 -13.35 8.13
CA GLY A 16 27.04 -13.40 8.46
C GLY A 16 26.32 -12.05 8.53
N PHE A 17 27.01 -10.92 8.41
CA PHE A 17 26.42 -9.58 8.62
C PHE A 17 26.21 -8.74 7.36
N ALA A 18 26.46 -9.30 6.16
CA ALA A 18 26.36 -8.56 4.90
C ALA A 18 25.13 -8.95 4.06
N ILE A 19 23.98 -9.21 4.69
CA ILE A 19 22.69 -9.07 3.99
C ILE A 19 22.28 -7.60 4.06
N ASN A 20 22.96 -6.78 3.24
CA ASN A 20 22.37 -5.50 2.86
C ASN A 20 21.13 -5.86 2.05
N SER A 21 19.95 -5.71 2.65
CA SER A 21 18.69 -5.64 1.93
C SER A 21 18.86 -4.55 0.88
N ILE A 22 19.15 -4.93 -0.36
CA ILE A 22 18.97 -4.06 -1.52
C ILE A 22 17.46 -3.89 -1.56
N ALA A 23 16.96 -2.90 -0.82
CA ALA A 23 15.58 -2.49 -0.92
C ALA A 23 15.39 -2.08 -2.38
N ASP A 24 14.70 -2.93 -3.13
CA ASP A 24 14.36 -2.71 -4.52
C ASP A 24 13.78 -1.31 -4.60
N GLN A 25 14.50 -0.38 -5.24
CA GLN A 25 14.10 1.02 -5.25
C GLN A 25 12.75 1.10 -5.96
N LYS A 26 11.67 1.25 -5.17
CA LYS A 26 10.31 1.34 -5.69
C LYS A 26 10.30 2.42 -6.76
N ARG A 27 9.86 2.06 -7.97
CA ARG A 27 9.72 3.00 -9.09
C ARG A 27 8.90 4.21 -8.61
N VAL A 28 9.40 5.40 -8.92
CA VAL A 28 8.68 6.65 -8.69
C VAL A 28 7.87 6.99 -9.93
N PHE A 29 6.61 7.33 -9.74
CA PHE A 29 5.65 7.67 -10.80
C PHE A 29 5.36 9.18 -10.76
N SER A 30 5.00 9.77 -11.90
CA SER A 30 4.31 11.07 -11.88
C SER A 30 2.87 10.90 -11.38
N GLU A 31 2.23 11.98 -10.94
CA GLU A 31 0.82 11.95 -10.52
C GLU A 31 -0.11 11.40 -11.60
N ASP A 32 0.01 11.92 -12.83
CA ASP A 32 -0.83 11.51 -13.96
C ASP A 32 -0.65 10.03 -14.29
N GLU A 33 0.60 9.55 -14.29
CA GLU A 33 0.90 8.15 -14.52
C GLU A 33 0.30 7.28 -13.42
N PHE A 34 0.49 7.67 -12.16
CA PHE A 34 0.01 6.94 -11.01
C PHE A 34 -1.52 6.83 -11.02
N LEU A 35 -2.22 7.95 -11.27
CA LEU A 35 -3.68 7.98 -11.38
C LEU A 35 -4.17 7.11 -12.54
N ALA A 36 -3.53 7.17 -13.72
CA ALA A 36 -3.91 6.34 -14.85
C ALA A 36 -3.74 4.83 -14.58
N LEU A 37 -2.67 4.46 -13.87
CA LEU A 37 -2.35 3.06 -13.55
C LEU A 37 -3.21 2.48 -12.43
N PHE A 38 -3.63 3.27 -11.44
CA PHE A 38 -4.23 2.76 -10.22
C PHE A 38 -5.68 3.18 -9.99
N ASN A 39 -6.12 4.35 -10.45
CA ASN A 39 -7.48 4.82 -10.18
C ASN A 39 -8.55 3.86 -10.77
N GLY A 40 -9.50 3.44 -9.92
CA GLY A 40 -10.53 2.46 -10.28
C GLY A 40 -10.03 1.02 -10.50
N LYS A 41 -8.73 0.74 -10.32
CA LYS A 41 -8.14 -0.58 -10.57
C LYS A 41 -8.27 -1.50 -9.34
N PRO A 42 -8.17 -2.83 -9.54
CA PRO A 42 -8.17 -3.78 -8.43
C PRO A 42 -6.88 -3.68 -7.61
N LYS A 43 -6.99 -3.99 -6.33
CA LYS A 43 -5.90 -4.09 -5.35
C LYS A 43 -4.72 -4.95 -5.82
N SER A 44 -5.00 -6.04 -6.54
CA SER A 44 -3.96 -6.90 -7.10
C SER A 44 -3.02 -6.16 -8.06
N ARG A 45 -3.50 -5.12 -8.76
CA ARG A 45 -2.63 -4.27 -9.59
C ARG A 45 -1.68 -3.44 -8.74
N VAL A 46 -2.14 -2.93 -7.60
CA VAL A 46 -1.28 -2.19 -6.66
C VAL A 46 -0.16 -3.08 -6.15
N LEU A 47 -0.52 -4.27 -5.63
CA LEU A 47 0.45 -5.25 -5.13
C LEU A 47 1.48 -5.66 -6.18
N LYS A 48 1.05 -5.81 -7.45
CA LYS A 48 1.95 -6.16 -8.55
C LYS A 48 3.01 -5.08 -8.83
N TYR A 49 2.66 -3.81 -8.75
CA TYR A 49 3.55 -2.71 -9.16
C TYR A 49 4.29 -2.05 -7.99
N LEU A 50 3.64 -1.96 -6.82
CA LEU A 50 4.16 -1.25 -5.64
C LEU A 50 4.54 -2.19 -4.49
N GLY A 51 4.12 -3.45 -4.55
CA GLY A 51 4.21 -4.38 -3.42
C GLY A 51 3.22 -4.06 -2.30
N GLU A 52 3.50 -4.58 -1.12
CA GLU A 52 2.72 -4.32 0.08
C GLU A 52 2.81 -2.84 0.50
N PRO A 53 1.71 -2.27 1.05
CA PRO A 53 1.72 -0.90 1.55
C PRO A 53 2.60 -0.77 2.79
N ASP A 54 3.14 0.43 3.01
CA ASP A 54 3.95 0.70 4.19
C ASP A 54 3.08 0.76 5.45
N ILE A 55 1.83 1.21 5.32
CA ILE A 55 0.81 1.19 6.38
C ILE A 55 -0.52 0.73 5.79
N LYS A 56 -1.28 -0.06 6.56
CA LYS A 56 -2.61 -0.55 6.17
C LYS A 56 -3.60 -0.42 7.32
N ASP A 57 -4.65 0.34 7.07
CA ASP A 57 -5.82 0.45 7.94
C ASP A 57 -7.03 -0.25 7.30
N MET A 58 -7.93 -0.78 8.13
CA MET A 58 -9.12 -1.49 7.66
C MET A 58 -10.34 -1.13 8.52
N ALA A 59 -11.43 -0.75 7.86
CA ALA A 59 -12.72 -0.50 8.47
C ALA A 59 -13.80 -1.34 7.77
N ILE A 60 -14.71 -1.94 8.54
CA ILE A 60 -15.87 -2.66 8.00
C ILE A 60 -17.10 -1.81 8.27
N LYS A 61 -17.77 -1.34 7.22
CA LYS A 61 -18.99 -0.54 7.40
C LYS A 61 -20.09 -1.40 8.04
N PRO A 62 -20.68 -0.99 9.18
CA PRO A 62 -21.73 -1.75 9.83
C PRO A 62 -23.01 -1.80 8.97
N LYS A 63 -23.75 -2.90 9.10
CA LYS A 63 -25.00 -3.13 8.38
C LYS A 63 -26.01 -2.05 8.80
N GLY A 64 -26.50 -1.24 7.86
CA GLY A 64 -27.52 -0.22 8.13
C GLY A 64 -27.02 1.22 8.26
N ALA A 65 -25.73 1.52 8.13
CA ALA A 65 -25.24 2.90 8.20
C ALA A 65 -25.81 3.86 7.12
N ASN A 66 -26.45 3.33 6.07
CA ASN A 66 -27.18 4.15 5.09
C ASN A 66 -28.55 4.63 5.59
N SER A 67 -29.06 4.12 6.73
CA SER A 67 -30.37 4.52 7.27
C SER A 67 -30.33 5.79 8.12
N VAL A 68 -29.13 6.30 8.47
CA VAL A 68 -28.95 7.51 9.29
C VAL A 68 -28.66 8.76 8.46
N VAL A 69 -28.32 8.62 7.17
CA VAL A 69 -28.22 9.75 6.23
C VAL A 69 -29.59 9.92 5.57
N GLY A 70 -30.43 10.76 6.18
CA GLY A 70 -31.76 11.06 5.67
C GLY A 70 -31.70 11.85 4.37
N SER A 71 -31.81 11.19 3.22
CA SER A 71 -32.49 11.73 2.02
C SER A 71 -32.49 10.76 0.82
N LYS A 72 -33.70 10.33 0.43
CA LYS A 72 -34.20 10.24 -0.96
C LYS A 72 -33.30 9.66 -2.07
N ILE A 73 -32.50 8.63 -1.82
CA ILE A 73 -32.02 7.77 -2.92
C ILE A 73 -32.66 6.40 -2.75
N ARG A 74 -33.59 6.07 -3.67
CA ARG A 74 -34.17 4.73 -3.84
C ARG A 74 -33.05 3.76 -4.23
N MET A 75 -32.23 3.37 -3.26
CA MET A 75 -31.31 2.26 -3.41
C MET A 75 -32.13 1.00 -3.18
N GLU A 76 -32.35 0.23 -4.24
CA GLU A 76 -32.96 -1.11 -4.18
C GLU A 76 -32.47 -1.87 -2.94
N LYS A 77 -33.43 -2.30 -2.12
CA LYS A 77 -33.22 -3.27 -1.05
C LYS A 77 -32.84 -4.59 -1.68
N ASN A 78 -31.59 -4.74 -2.09
CA ASN A 78 -31.06 -6.03 -2.48
C ASN A 78 -30.41 -6.68 -1.23
N PRO A 79 -31.04 -7.70 -0.62
CA PRO A 79 -30.56 -8.32 0.62
C PRO A 79 -29.19 -9.02 0.48
N LYS A 80 -28.62 -9.07 -0.73
CA LYS A 80 -27.30 -9.63 -1.05
C LYS A 80 -26.17 -8.60 -1.16
N LYS A 81 -26.38 -7.31 -0.87
CA LYS A 81 -25.28 -6.33 -0.87
C LYS A 81 -24.28 -6.70 0.23
N LYS A 82 -23.13 -7.26 -0.18
CA LYS A 82 -22.00 -7.58 0.71
C LYS A 82 -21.63 -6.32 1.50
N LYS A 83 -21.28 -6.50 2.79
CA LYS A 83 -20.78 -5.40 3.62
C LYS A 83 -19.60 -4.77 2.89
N ASP A 84 -19.61 -3.44 2.73
CA ASP A 84 -18.50 -2.74 2.13
C ASP A 84 -17.29 -2.84 3.06
N LYS A 85 -16.28 -3.57 2.60
CA LYS A 85 -14.96 -3.62 3.24
C LYS A 85 -14.16 -2.44 2.74
N ILE A 86 -13.76 -1.56 3.65
CA ILE A 86 -12.98 -0.37 3.35
C ILE A 86 -11.56 -0.63 3.86
N GLU A 87 -10.57 -0.55 2.98
CA GLU A 87 -9.15 -0.56 3.35
C GLU A 87 -8.53 0.77 2.95
N MET A 88 -7.64 1.29 3.79
CA MET A 88 -6.84 2.48 3.50
C MET A 88 -5.37 2.07 3.53
N TRP A 89 -4.71 2.25 2.39
CA TRP A 89 -3.33 1.83 2.19
C TRP A 89 -2.47 3.05 1.99
N TYR A 90 -1.27 3.04 2.56
CA TYR A 90 -0.35 4.15 2.45
C TYR A 90 1.00 3.71 1.92
N TYR A 91 1.50 4.47 0.97
CA TYR A 91 2.83 4.31 0.39
C TYR A 91 3.63 5.61 0.56
N LYS A 92 4.92 5.50 0.82
CA LYS A 92 5.84 6.65 0.92
C LYS A 92 6.75 6.70 -0.30
N ASN A 93 7.02 7.92 -0.77
CA ASN A 93 8.04 8.18 -1.80
C ASN A 93 7.82 7.47 -3.14
N VAL A 94 6.58 7.08 -3.48
CA VAL A 94 6.26 6.40 -4.74
C VAL A 94 5.74 7.34 -5.83
N VAL A 95 5.38 8.58 -5.50
CA VAL A 95 4.91 9.59 -6.47
C VAL A 95 5.69 10.88 -6.33
N GLU A 96 6.14 11.44 -7.45
CA GLU A 96 6.78 12.75 -7.51
C GLU A 96 5.81 13.87 -7.91
N TYR A 97 5.95 15.04 -7.27
CA TYR A 97 5.20 16.26 -7.60
C TYR A 97 6.10 17.34 -8.24
N ALA A 98 7.41 17.17 -8.13
CA ALA A 98 8.42 18.00 -8.78
C ALA A 98 9.72 17.19 -8.91
N PRO A 99 10.66 17.60 -9.79
CA PRO A 99 11.92 16.87 -9.96
C PRO A 99 12.63 16.62 -8.63
N LYS A 100 12.84 15.34 -8.31
CA LYS A 100 13.48 14.86 -7.06
C LYS A 100 12.70 15.18 -5.77
N LYS A 101 11.42 15.52 -5.85
CA LYS A 101 10.54 15.72 -4.69
C LYS A 101 9.34 14.80 -4.77
N THR A 102 9.22 13.94 -3.77
CA THR A 102 8.16 12.93 -3.68
C THR A 102 7.19 13.22 -2.54
N TYR A 103 5.97 12.73 -2.70
CA TYR A 103 5.00 12.75 -1.63
C TYR A 103 5.44 11.87 -0.46
N LEU A 104 5.36 12.42 0.75
CA LEU A 104 5.65 11.68 1.97
C LEU A 104 4.64 10.58 2.22
N LYS A 105 3.40 10.76 1.75
CA LYS A 105 2.32 9.79 1.89
C LYS A 105 1.40 9.83 0.68
N VAL A 106 1.20 8.67 0.07
CA VAL A 106 0.20 8.40 -0.96
C VAL A 106 -0.83 7.47 -0.35
N GLU A 107 -2.07 7.93 -0.23
CA GLU A 107 -3.20 7.15 0.30
C GLU A 107 -3.99 6.53 -0.85
N LEU A 108 -4.31 5.25 -0.73
CA LEU A 108 -5.27 4.55 -1.56
C LEU A 108 -6.44 4.12 -0.68
N THR A 109 -7.63 4.62 -0.97
CA THR A 109 -8.86 4.09 -0.37
C THR A 109 -9.41 2.99 -1.29
N LEU A 110 -9.58 1.80 -0.73
CA LEU A 110 -10.12 0.64 -1.42
C LEU A 110 -11.48 0.27 -0.84
N ILE A 111 -12.47 0.04 -1.71
CA ILE A 111 -13.76 -0.56 -1.34
C ILE A 111 -13.88 -1.88 -2.08
N ASN A 112 -14.07 -2.97 -1.32
CA ASN A 112 -14.21 -4.32 -1.86
C ASN A 112 -13.09 -4.66 -2.87
N ASP A 113 -11.84 -4.39 -2.46
CA ASP A 113 -10.60 -4.62 -3.23
C ASP A 113 -10.46 -3.80 -4.54
N ARG A 114 -11.21 -2.71 -4.71
CA ARG A 114 -11.02 -1.74 -5.79
C ARG A 114 -10.67 -0.36 -5.26
N ILE A 115 -9.72 0.32 -5.89
CA ILE A 115 -9.37 1.69 -5.56
C ILE A 115 -10.52 2.61 -5.96
N VAL A 116 -11.01 3.39 -5.00
CA VAL A 116 -12.08 4.39 -5.21
C VAL A 116 -11.59 5.81 -5.03
N ASN A 117 -10.47 6.00 -4.34
CA ASN A 117 -9.85 7.31 -4.16
C ASN A 117 -8.32 7.15 -4.01
N VAL A 118 -7.61 8.17 -4.50
CA VAL A 118 -6.16 8.33 -4.36
C VAL A 118 -5.90 9.73 -3.81
N GLY A 119 -5.09 9.84 -2.77
CA GLY A 119 -4.69 11.11 -2.16
C GLY A 119 -3.18 11.24 -2.02
N PHE A 120 -2.67 12.45 -2.16
CA PHE A 120 -1.24 12.77 -2.07
C PHE A 120 -0.98 13.81 -0.97
N PHE A 121 -0.01 13.55 -0.08
CA PHE A 121 0.22 14.36 1.11
C PHE A 121 1.72 14.59 1.40
N ASN A 122 2.03 15.81 1.86
CA ASN A 122 3.36 16.26 2.27
C ASN A 122 3.43 16.69 3.75
N GLN A 123 2.47 16.23 4.56
CA GLN A 123 2.35 16.52 5.99
C GLN A 123 2.61 15.27 6.83
#